data_AF-A0A9D7JD91-F1
#
_entry.id   AF-A0A9D7JD91-F1
#
_cell.length_a   1.000
_cell.length_b   1.000
_cell.length_c   1.000
_cell.angle_alpha   90.00
_cell.angle_beta   90.00
_cell.angle_gamma   90.00
#
_symmetry.space_group_name_H-M   'P 1'
#
loop_
_entity.id
_entity.type
_entity.pdbx_description
1 polymer ?
#
loop_
_entity_poly.entity_id
_entity_poly.type
_entity_poly.pdbx_seq_one_letter_code
_entity_poly.pdbx_strand_id
1 'polypeptide(L)'
;MSALPGRMVAVSVGDAPDRARLGYPQREVDRALLSICTALVRAGAEIAYGGHLDPEGYTFKIFRHLAGAYAGSRDPPFRHFVPEPVARAIRYGDLLAVLNEGRGVVRMEIACGDAFIPVRPGGGGIRLGDEVVSDDVQFERWFAAVAPRTPPEGFATARRMMSARVDARVVILSGPDARHRGRSDRHARSGQTAGRPRRIRRRGAGCCDCFGAARRGTCGAARRAECQIWTFD
;
A
#
# COMPACT_ATOMS: atom_id res chain seq x y z
N MET A 1 16.27 29.90 3.23
CA MET A 1 17.30 28.88 3.55
C MET A 1 16.62 27.52 3.61
N SER A 2 17.20 26.50 2.98
CA SER A 2 16.72 25.12 3.07
C SER A 2 17.07 24.56 4.45
N ALA A 3 16.09 24.01 5.18
CA ALA A 3 16.29 23.54 6.56
C ALA A 3 16.70 22.06 6.62
N LEU A 4 16.41 21.28 5.58
CA LEU A 4 16.62 19.83 5.50
C LEU A 4 17.40 19.40 4.24
N PRO A 5 18.38 20.16 3.72
CA PRO A 5 19.07 19.80 2.49
C PRO A 5 19.76 18.45 2.64
N GLY A 6 19.52 17.55 1.69
CA GLY A 6 20.14 16.22 1.64
C GLY A 6 19.62 15.24 2.71
N ARG A 7 18.55 15.59 3.43
CA ARG A 7 17.90 14.68 4.39
C ARG A 7 16.83 13.85 3.70
N MET A 8 16.79 12.55 3.97
CA MET A 8 15.76 11.64 3.51
C MET A 8 14.77 11.36 4.64
N VAL A 9 13.51 11.73 4.45
CA VAL A 9 12.45 11.57 5.44
C VAL A 9 11.48 10.50 4.98
N ALA A 10 11.38 9.41 5.75
CA ALA A 10 10.36 8.39 5.54
C ALA A 10 8.97 8.94 5.87
N VAL A 11 8.02 8.80 4.95
CA VAL A 11 6.61 9.04 5.23
C VAL A 11 5.91 7.69 5.29
N SER A 12 5.05 7.50 6.28
CA SER A 12 4.25 6.28 6.41
C SER A 12 2.81 6.69 6.70
N VAL A 13 1.87 6.18 5.90
CA VAL A 13 0.44 6.40 6.10
C VAL A 13 -0.25 5.05 6.24
N GLY A 14 -1.00 4.90 7.32
CA GLY A 14 -1.80 3.71 7.61
C GLY A 14 -3.28 3.97 7.40
N ASP A 15 -4.00 2.96 6.91
CA ASP A 15 -5.46 2.96 6.98
C ASP A 15 -5.88 2.50 8.38
N ALA A 16 -6.88 3.15 8.99
CA ALA A 16 -7.50 2.61 10.19
C ALA A 16 -9.00 2.60 10.04
N PRO A 17 -9.62 1.46 10.41
CA PRO A 17 -11.02 1.21 10.11
C PRO A 17 -11.96 2.16 10.85
N ASP A 18 -11.52 2.77 11.96
CA ASP A 18 -12.30 3.65 12.81
C ASP A 18 -12.11 5.14 12.50
N ARG A 19 -11.26 5.54 11.53
CA ARG A 19 -10.99 6.97 11.27
C ARG A 19 -12.24 7.81 11.03
N ALA A 20 -13.22 7.23 10.33
CA ALA A 20 -14.47 7.92 10.01
C ALA A 20 -15.30 8.16 11.28
N ARG A 21 -15.27 7.21 12.23
CA ARG A 21 -15.93 7.35 13.54
C ARG A 21 -15.24 8.39 14.42
N LEU A 22 -13.95 8.58 14.23
CA LEU A 22 -13.13 9.58 14.93
C LEU A 22 -13.18 10.97 14.27
N GLY A 23 -13.97 11.16 13.20
CA GLY A 23 -14.10 12.45 12.52
C GLY A 23 -12.94 12.80 11.58
N TYR A 24 -12.11 11.83 11.20
CA TYR A 24 -11.04 11.98 10.23
C TYR A 24 -11.43 11.34 8.89
N PRO A 25 -12.18 12.02 8.02
CA PRO A 25 -12.49 11.47 6.71
C PRO A 25 -11.23 11.40 5.83
N GLN A 26 -11.24 10.52 4.83
CA GLN A 26 -10.11 10.29 3.91
C GLN A 26 -9.50 11.58 3.34
N ARG A 27 -10.34 12.57 3.01
CA ARG A 27 -9.90 13.87 2.49
C ARG A 27 -8.95 14.63 3.43
N GLU A 28 -9.12 14.51 4.75
CA GLU A 28 -8.23 15.19 5.71
C GLU A 28 -6.90 14.46 5.82
N VAL A 29 -6.91 13.13 5.73
CA VAL A 29 -5.68 12.31 5.66
C VAL A 29 -4.90 12.64 4.40
N ASP A 30 -5.59 12.68 3.25
CA ASP A 30 -4.98 13.08 1.97
C ASP A 30 -4.42 14.50 2.06
N ARG A 31 -5.19 15.46 2.58
CA ARG A 31 -4.73 16.86 2.75
C ARG A 31 -3.50 16.95 3.64
N ALA A 32 -3.49 16.27 4.78
CA ALA A 32 -2.36 16.27 5.71
C ALA A 32 -1.12 15.65 5.06
N LEU A 33 -1.27 14.47 4.44
CA LEU A 33 -0.20 13.77 3.74
C LEU A 33 0.44 14.66 2.66
N LEU A 34 -0.36 15.21 1.76
CA LEU A 34 0.13 16.02 0.65
C LEU A 34 0.76 17.34 1.15
N SER A 35 0.20 17.95 2.20
CA SER A 35 0.76 19.17 2.81
C SER A 35 2.12 18.90 3.46
N ILE A 36 2.25 17.78 4.18
CA ILE A 36 3.52 17.35 4.79
C ILE A 36 4.56 17.08 3.70
N CYS A 37 4.20 16.33 2.65
CA CYS A 37 5.10 16.08 1.53
C CYS A 37 5.59 17.39 0.89
N THR A 38 4.69 18.32 0.59
CA THR A 38 5.07 19.64 0.05
C THR A 38 5.97 20.41 1.00
N ALA A 39 5.69 20.43 2.30
CA ALA A 39 6.51 21.13 3.29
C ALA A 39 7.93 20.55 3.36
N LEU A 40 8.07 19.22 3.38
CA LEU A 40 9.36 18.52 3.41
C LEU A 40 10.20 18.84 2.16
N VAL A 41 9.61 18.73 0.97
CA VAL A 41 10.34 19.03 -0.28
C VAL A 41 10.73 20.50 -0.36
N ARG A 42 9.85 21.43 0.03
CA ARG A 42 10.19 22.87 0.08
C ARG A 42 11.30 23.17 1.10
N ALA A 43 11.42 22.37 2.15
CA ALA A 43 12.53 22.43 3.10
C ALA A 43 13.81 21.75 2.58
N GLY A 44 13.80 21.19 1.37
CA GLY A 44 14.95 20.57 0.69
C GLY A 44 15.18 19.09 1.02
N ALA A 45 14.20 18.43 1.67
CA ALA A 45 14.27 17.01 1.97
C ALA A 45 13.86 16.15 0.76
N GLU A 46 14.39 14.93 0.72
CA GLU A 46 13.88 13.83 -0.09
C GLU A 46 12.84 13.04 0.71
N ILE A 47 11.76 12.62 0.07
CA ILE A 47 10.73 11.77 0.66
C ILE A 47 11.04 10.31 0.34
N ALA A 48 11.09 9.47 1.37
CA ALA A 48 11.13 8.02 1.23
C ALA A 48 9.74 7.43 1.51
N TYR A 49 9.28 6.51 0.67
CA TYR A 49 7.99 5.85 0.85
C TYR A 49 8.07 4.37 0.48
N GLY A 50 7.41 3.51 1.28
CA GLY A 50 7.40 2.05 1.11
C GLY A 50 6.06 1.47 0.61
N GLY A 51 5.12 2.30 0.15
CA GLY A 51 3.75 1.87 -0.09
C GLY A 51 3.52 1.01 -1.34
N HIS A 52 2.29 0.56 -1.50
CA HIS A 52 1.85 -0.35 -2.56
C HIS A 52 1.74 0.34 -3.93
N LEU A 53 1.79 -0.46 -5.02
CA LEU A 53 1.71 0.02 -6.40
C LEU A 53 0.26 0.06 -6.94
N ASP A 54 -0.71 0.30 -6.06
CA ASP A 54 -2.12 0.50 -6.45
C ASP A 54 -2.33 1.92 -7.01
N PRO A 55 -2.81 2.07 -8.26
CA PRO A 55 -3.10 3.37 -8.89
C PRO A 55 -4.05 4.29 -8.11
N GLU A 56 -4.91 3.73 -7.25
CA GLU A 56 -5.83 4.48 -6.37
C GLU A 56 -5.22 4.75 -4.97
N GLY A 57 -4.07 4.12 -4.69
CA GLY A 57 -3.37 4.21 -3.41
C GLY A 57 -2.59 5.51 -3.19
N TYR A 58 -2.10 5.67 -1.97
CA TYR A 58 -1.35 6.86 -1.56
C TYR A 58 -0.07 7.11 -2.37
N THR A 59 0.60 6.06 -2.85
CA THR A 59 1.79 6.18 -3.70
C THR A 59 1.51 7.10 -4.89
N PHE A 60 0.46 6.80 -5.65
CA PHE A 60 0.09 7.56 -6.84
C PHE A 60 -0.47 8.94 -6.51
N LYS A 61 -1.19 9.08 -5.38
CA LYS A 61 -1.61 10.41 -4.90
C LYS A 61 -0.41 11.32 -4.65
N ILE A 62 0.64 10.80 -3.99
CA ILE A 62 1.86 11.59 -3.75
C ILE A 62 2.60 11.85 -5.06
N PHE A 63 2.74 10.83 -5.93
CA PHE A 63 3.39 10.99 -7.25
C PHE A 63 2.75 12.11 -8.05
N ARG A 64 1.43 12.05 -8.26
CA ARG A 64 0.68 13.02 -9.07
C ARG A 64 0.73 14.42 -8.47
N HIS A 65 0.64 14.51 -7.14
CA HIS A 65 0.74 15.79 -6.42
C HIS A 65 2.12 16.44 -6.59
N LEU A 66 3.19 15.66 -6.45
CA LEU A 66 4.56 16.18 -6.60
C LEU A 66 4.93 16.40 -8.07
N ALA A 67 4.37 15.64 -9.00
CA ALA A 67 4.62 15.79 -10.43
C ALA A 67 4.24 17.19 -10.92
N GLY A 68 3.09 17.72 -10.49
CA GLY A 68 2.67 19.06 -10.86
C GLY A 68 3.62 20.16 -10.34
N ALA A 69 4.21 19.97 -9.17
CA ALA A 69 5.03 21.00 -8.51
C ALA A 69 6.53 20.92 -8.84
N TYR A 70 7.03 19.74 -9.21
CA TYR A 70 8.47 19.46 -9.35
C TYR A 70 8.85 18.80 -10.69
N ALA A 71 7.95 18.78 -11.67
CA ALA A 71 8.29 18.36 -13.03
C ALA A 71 9.50 19.15 -13.56
N GLY A 72 10.54 18.43 -14.00
CA GLY A 72 11.75 19.02 -14.55
C GLY A 72 12.86 19.35 -13.54
N SER A 73 12.68 19.04 -12.25
CA SER A 73 13.79 19.05 -11.29
C SER A 73 14.88 18.06 -11.74
N ARG A 74 16.16 18.45 -11.62
CA ARG A 74 17.29 17.55 -11.92
C ARG A 74 17.33 16.36 -10.97
N ASP A 75 16.87 16.55 -9.74
CA ASP A 75 16.77 15.49 -8.74
C ASP A 75 15.31 15.34 -8.29
N PRO A 76 14.65 14.21 -8.59
CA PRO A 76 13.30 13.96 -8.13
C PRO A 76 13.27 13.82 -6.60
N PRO A 77 12.45 14.60 -5.90
CA PRO A 77 12.44 14.64 -4.44
C PRO A 77 11.75 13.43 -3.81
N PHE A 78 11.28 12.46 -4.61
CA PHE A 78 10.54 11.31 -4.14
C PHE A 78 11.25 10.00 -4.48
N ARG A 79 11.55 9.21 -3.45
CA ARG A 79 12.07 7.84 -3.54
C ARG A 79 11.01 6.84 -3.15
N HIS A 80 10.66 5.97 -4.09
CA HIS A 80 9.75 4.86 -3.84
C HIS A 80 10.55 3.56 -3.65
N PHE A 81 10.44 2.98 -2.47
CA PHE A 81 11.01 1.68 -2.14
C PHE A 81 9.92 0.61 -2.28
N VAL A 82 10.07 -0.28 -3.25
CA VAL A 82 9.12 -1.37 -3.50
C VAL A 82 9.62 -2.63 -2.81
N PRO A 83 8.89 -3.18 -1.82
CA PRO A 83 9.25 -4.45 -1.20
C PRO A 83 9.24 -5.61 -2.20
N GLU A 84 10.11 -6.61 -1.98
CA GLU A 84 10.24 -7.78 -2.86
C GLU A 84 8.89 -8.50 -3.10
N PRO A 85 8.03 -8.74 -2.09
CA PRO A 85 6.74 -9.40 -2.32
C PRO A 85 5.80 -8.60 -3.23
N VAL A 86 5.87 -7.25 -3.20
CA VAL A 86 5.08 -6.38 -4.08
C VAL A 86 5.63 -6.43 -5.49
N ALA A 87 6.95 -6.37 -5.65
CA ALA A 87 7.60 -6.40 -6.95
C ALA A 87 7.50 -7.76 -7.66
N ARG A 88 7.44 -8.87 -6.93
CA ARG A 88 7.18 -10.21 -7.52
C ARG A 88 5.71 -10.41 -7.92
N ALA A 89 4.79 -9.66 -7.33
CA ALA A 89 3.36 -9.80 -7.59
C ALA A 89 2.86 -8.93 -8.76
N ILE A 90 3.61 -7.90 -9.16
CA ILE A 90 3.24 -7.00 -10.26
C ILE A 90 3.67 -7.58 -11.62
N ARG A 91 2.84 -7.39 -12.65
CA ARG A 91 3.20 -7.72 -14.03
C ARG A 91 4.19 -6.70 -14.60
N TYR A 92 5.02 -7.13 -15.54
CA TYR A 92 5.97 -6.28 -16.25
C TYR A 92 5.29 -5.04 -16.86
N GLY A 93 4.18 -5.24 -17.57
CA GLY A 93 3.45 -4.15 -18.21
C GLY A 93 2.93 -3.11 -17.22
N ASP A 94 2.43 -3.57 -16.07
CA ASP A 94 1.93 -2.69 -15.01
C ASP A 94 3.08 -1.92 -14.34
N LEU A 95 4.20 -2.59 -14.05
CA LEU A 95 5.39 -1.93 -13.51
C LEU A 95 5.93 -0.88 -14.48
N LEU A 96 5.99 -1.19 -15.78
CA LEU A 96 6.40 -0.23 -16.81
C LEU A 96 5.46 0.97 -16.86
N ALA A 97 4.15 0.76 -16.73
CA ALA A 97 3.17 1.84 -16.66
C ALA A 97 3.42 2.75 -15.43
N VAL A 98 3.66 2.17 -14.24
CA VAL A 98 3.98 2.96 -13.03
C VAL A 98 5.26 3.77 -13.22
N LEU A 99 6.31 3.16 -13.77
CA LEU A 99 7.59 3.82 -13.99
C LEU A 99 7.48 4.99 -15.00
N ASN A 100 6.63 4.85 -16.01
CA ASN A 100 6.36 5.91 -16.97
C ASN A 100 5.54 7.05 -16.32
N GLU A 101 4.56 6.73 -15.48
CA GLU A 101 3.78 7.72 -14.76
C GLU A 101 4.65 8.53 -13.77
N GLY A 102 5.58 7.88 -13.08
CA GLY A 102 6.52 8.52 -12.15
C GLY A 102 7.72 9.20 -12.81
N ARG A 103 7.82 9.19 -14.14
CA ARG A 103 9.04 9.60 -14.86
C ARG A 103 9.41 11.06 -14.56
N GLY A 104 10.63 11.27 -14.08
CA GLY A 104 11.16 12.60 -13.77
C GLY A 104 10.72 13.17 -12.41
N VAL A 105 9.90 12.43 -11.66
CA VAL A 105 9.34 12.86 -10.36
C VAL A 105 9.67 11.85 -9.26
N VAL A 106 9.85 10.58 -9.64
CA VAL A 106 10.09 9.46 -8.74
C VAL A 106 11.36 8.73 -9.12
N ARG A 107 12.21 8.46 -8.13
CA ARG A 107 13.22 7.40 -8.18
C ARG A 107 12.64 6.15 -7.54
N MET A 108 12.40 5.12 -8.34
CA MET A 108 11.92 3.83 -7.83
C MET A 108 13.11 2.89 -7.61
N GLU A 109 13.09 2.17 -6.50
CA GLU A 109 14.02 1.10 -6.20
C GLU A 109 13.26 -0.14 -5.72
N ILE A 110 13.60 -1.31 -6.26
CA ILE A 110 12.98 -2.59 -5.90
C ILE A 110 13.91 -3.35 -4.98
N ALA A 111 13.37 -3.87 -3.87
CA ALA A 111 14.10 -4.79 -3.00
C ALA A 111 14.34 -6.11 -3.73
N CYS A 112 15.60 -6.52 -3.82
CA CYS A 112 16.03 -7.80 -4.35
C CYS A 112 17.18 -8.32 -3.47
N GLY A 113 16.93 -9.40 -2.71
CA GLY A 113 17.89 -9.83 -1.70
C GLY A 113 18.03 -8.77 -0.60
N ASP A 114 19.26 -8.45 -0.21
CA ASP A 114 19.56 -7.44 0.83
C ASP A 114 19.96 -6.08 0.23
N ALA A 115 19.53 -5.82 -1.01
CA ALA A 115 19.76 -4.55 -1.68
C ALA A 115 18.47 -3.97 -2.28
N PHE A 116 18.45 -2.65 -2.40
CA PHE A 116 17.51 -1.96 -3.28
C PHE A 116 18.18 -1.68 -4.61
N ILE A 117 17.56 -2.14 -5.68
CA ILE A 117 18.04 -1.99 -7.06
C ILE A 117 17.27 -0.86 -7.73
N PRO A 118 17.94 0.18 -8.26
CA PRO A 118 17.27 1.25 -9.00
C PRO A 118 16.55 0.72 -10.23
N VAL A 119 15.32 1.19 -10.44
CA VAL A 119 14.46 0.77 -11.53
C VAL A 119 14.00 1.98 -12.34
N ARG A 120 14.17 1.92 -13.66
CA ARG A 120 13.77 2.99 -14.57
C ARG A 120 13.44 2.47 -15.96
N PRO A 121 12.58 3.15 -16.74
CA PRO A 121 12.44 2.86 -18.16
C PRO A 121 13.76 3.14 -18.89
N GLY A 122 14.16 2.24 -19.79
CA GLY A 122 15.39 2.41 -20.58
C GLY A 122 15.70 1.21 -21.47
N GLY A 123 16.40 1.45 -22.59
CA GLY A 123 16.86 0.38 -23.48
C GLY A 123 15.74 -0.45 -24.13
N GLY A 124 14.55 0.14 -24.33
CA GLY A 124 13.39 -0.57 -24.86
C GLY A 124 12.59 -1.38 -23.83
N GLY A 125 12.94 -1.33 -22.54
CA GLY A 125 12.20 -1.99 -21.48
C GLY A 125 12.41 -1.35 -20.11
N ILE A 126 12.46 -2.18 -19.07
CA ILE A 126 12.77 -1.77 -17.70
C ILE A 126 14.23 -2.10 -17.42
N ARG A 127 15.00 -1.09 -17.00
CA ARG A 127 16.36 -1.27 -16.51
C ARG A 127 16.36 -1.54 -15.01
N LEU A 128 16.93 -2.68 -14.61
CA LEU A 128 17.08 -3.15 -13.23
C LEU A 128 18.58 -3.17 -12.90
N GLY A 129 19.09 -2.05 -12.40
CA GLY A 129 20.54 -1.85 -12.26
C GLY A 129 21.24 -1.83 -13.63
N ASP A 130 22.03 -2.86 -13.91
CA ASP A 130 22.76 -3.01 -15.18
C ASP A 130 22.03 -3.85 -16.24
N GLU A 131 21.01 -4.61 -15.83
CA GLU A 131 20.23 -5.47 -16.71
C GLU A 131 19.03 -4.73 -17.29
N VAL A 132 18.58 -5.15 -18.48
CA VAL A 132 17.34 -4.67 -19.11
C VAL A 132 16.43 -5.87 -19.33
N VAL A 133 15.19 -5.76 -18.85
CA VAL A 133 14.13 -6.75 -19.07
C VAL A 133 13.04 -6.14 -19.94
N SER A 134 12.50 -6.92 -20.89
CA SER A 134 11.51 -6.43 -21.85
C SER A 134 10.12 -7.06 -21.73
N ASP A 135 9.96 -8.07 -20.87
CA ASP A 135 8.73 -8.85 -20.73
C ASP A 135 8.65 -9.53 -19.36
N ASP A 136 7.50 -10.16 -19.06
CA ASP A 136 7.26 -10.88 -17.81
C ASP A 136 8.23 -12.05 -17.59
N VAL A 137 8.62 -12.77 -18.65
CA VAL A 137 9.50 -13.95 -18.52
C VAL A 137 10.90 -13.53 -18.09
N GLN A 138 11.43 -12.47 -18.69
CA GLN A 138 12.72 -11.91 -18.30
C GLN A 138 12.69 -11.30 -16.89
N PHE A 139 11.58 -10.65 -16.53
CA PHE A 139 11.40 -10.08 -15.20
C PHE A 139 11.33 -11.16 -14.11
N GLU A 140 10.59 -12.24 -14.34
CA GLU A 140 10.55 -13.41 -13.45
C GLU A 140 11.91 -14.08 -13.34
N ARG A 141 12.63 -14.24 -14.46
CA ARG A 141 13.98 -14.82 -14.48
C ARG A 141 14.99 -13.98 -13.69
N TRP A 142 14.92 -12.65 -13.80
CA TRP A 142 15.76 -11.75 -13.01
C TRP A 142 15.56 -11.99 -11.51
N PHE A 143 14.31 -12.14 -11.09
CA PHE A 143 13.96 -12.46 -9.70
C PHE A 143 14.31 -13.89 -9.27
N ALA A 144 14.46 -14.83 -10.21
CA ALA A 144 14.85 -16.21 -9.93
C ALA A 144 16.32 -16.34 -9.50
N ALA A 145 17.16 -15.33 -9.76
CA ALA A 145 18.54 -15.29 -9.29
C ALA A 145 18.65 -15.15 -7.76
N VAL A 146 17.56 -14.76 -7.08
CA VAL A 146 17.51 -14.59 -5.63
C VAL A 146 16.41 -15.47 -5.04
N ALA A 147 16.75 -16.20 -3.98
CA ALA A 147 15.80 -17.04 -3.26
C ALA A 147 14.59 -16.20 -2.79
N PRO A 148 13.35 -16.61 -3.08
CA PRO A 148 12.18 -15.85 -2.68
C PRO A 148 12.04 -15.88 -1.16
N ARG A 149 11.75 -14.72 -0.57
CA ARG A 149 11.38 -14.63 0.85
C ARG A 149 9.88 -14.80 1.03
N THR A 150 9.48 -15.23 2.23
CA THR A 150 8.06 -15.14 2.60
C THR A 150 7.62 -13.68 2.61
N PRO A 151 6.32 -13.37 2.36
CA PRO A 151 5.85 -11.99 2.37
C PRO A 151 6.22 -11.21 3.66
N PRO A 152 6.02 -11.75 4.88
CA PRO A 152 6.39 -11.05 6.11
C PRO A 152 7.89 -10.72 6.20
N GLU A 153 8.76 -11.66 5.82
CA GLU A 153 10.21 -11.46 5.80
C GLU A 153 10.63 -10.44 4.75
N GLY A 154 10.02 -10.47 3.57
CA GLY A 154 10.27 -9.51 2.50
C GLY A 154 9.92 -8.09 2.90
N PHE A 155 8.75 -7.88 3.52
CA PHE A 155 8.35 -6.57 4.05
C PHE A 155 9.26 -6.12 5.20
N ALA A 156 9.56 -7.00 6.17
CA ALA A 156 10.46 -6.69 7.28
C ALA A 156 11.88 -6.34 6.80
N THR A 157 12.37 -7.01 5.77
CA THR A 157 13.69 -6.75 5.19
C THR A 157 13.72 -5.41 4.45
N ALA A 158 12.75 -5.16 3.56
CA ALA A 158 12.62 -3.85 2.90
C ALA A 158 12.52 -2.70 3.90
N ARG A 159 11.79 -2.92 5.00
CA ARG A 159 11.67 -1.98 6.11
C ARG A 159 13.00 -1.68 6.80
N ARG A 160 13.78 -2.71 7.14
CA ARG A 160 15.11 -2.52 7.75
C ARG A 160 16.03 -1.77 6.79
N MET A 161 16.07 -2.17 5.52
CA MET A 161 16.88 -1.51 4.49
C MET A 161 16.51 -0.04 4.32
N MET A 162 15.21 0.28 4.26
CA MET A 162 14.75 1.67 4.15
C MET A 162 15.07 2.45 5.42
N SER A 163 14.85 1.86 6.60
CA SER A 163 15.14 2.51 7.89
C SER A 163 16.62 2.85 8.05
N ALA A 164 17.52 2.03 7.50
CA ALA A 164 18.96 2.31 7.50
C ALA A 164 19.39 3.47 6.58
N ARG A 165 18.51 3.95 5.68
CA ARG A 165 18.81 5.01 4.70
C ARG A 165 18.14 6.35 5.00
N VAL A 166 17.18 6.39 5.91
CA VAL A 166 16.39 7.59 6.21
C VAL A 166 16.90 8.27 7.47
N ASP A 167 16.92 9.60 7.47
CA ASP A 167 17.36 10.42 8.61
C ASP A 167 16.24 10.62 9.63
N ALA A 168 14.98 10.61 9.18
CA ALA A 168 13.81 10.85 10.03
C ALA A 168 12.57 10.14 9.48
N ARG A 169 11.51 10.10 10.29
CA ARG A 169 10.23 9.52 9.89
C ARG A 169 9.05 10.36 10.35
N VAL A 170 8.06 10.49 9.47
CA VAL A 170 6.73 11.01 9.78
C VAL A 170 5.73 9.88 9.63
N VAL A 171 4.99 9.59 10.71
CA VAL A 171 3.94 8.58 10.71
C VAL A 171 2.59 9.25 10.79
N ILE A 172 1.76 9.00 9.79
CA ILE A 172 0.36 9.44 9.72
C ILE A 172 -0.48 8.20 10.00
N LEU A 173 -0.73 7.97 11.29
CA LEU A 173 -1.65 6.92 11.72
C LEU A 173 -3.08 7.44 11.60
N SER A 174 -3.89 6.76 10.82
CA SER A 174 -5.25 6.50 11.29
C SER A 174 -5.11 5.46 12.43
N GLY A 175 -5.88 5.52 13.51
CA GLY A 175 -5.59 4.89 14.83
C GLY A 175 -5.24 3.40 14.91
N PRO A 176 -4.77 2.93 16.09
CA PRO A 176 -4.45 1.52 16.30
C PRO A 176 -5.69 0.63 16.17
N ASP A 177 -5.52 -0.51 15.51
CA ASP A 177 -6.50 -1.59 15.48
C ASP A 177 -6.74 -2.09 16.92
N ALA A 178 -7.74 -1.50 17.57
CA ALA A 178 -8.20 -1.92 18.88
C ALA A 178 -8.86 -3.30 18.72
N ARG A 179 -8.01 -4.33 18.66
CA ARG A 179 -8.41 -5.72 18.79
C ARG A 179 -9.40 -5.80 19.94
N HIS A 180 -10.59 -6.30 19.62
CA HIS A 180 -11.55 -6.85 20.57
C HIS A 180 -10.80 -7.79 21.54
N ARG A 181 -10.31 -7.25 22.66
CA ARG A 181 -10.17 -8.03 23.88
C ARG A 181 -11.60 -8.28 24.31
N GLY A 182 -12.11 -9.44 23.92
CA GLY A 182 -13.34 -10.01 24.43
C GLY A 182 -13.22 -10.18 25.94
N ARG A 183 -13.53 -9.11 26.67
CA ARG A 183 -13.92 -9.16 28.07
C ARG A 183 -15.44 -9.15 28.04
N SER A 184 -16.04 -10.31 27.77
CA SER A 184 -17.44 -10.49 28.15
C SER A 184 -17.45 -10.64 29.66
N ASP A 185 -17.85 -9.55 30.31
CA ASP A 185 -18.23 -9.57 31.70
C ASP A 185 -19.33 -10.62 31.88
N ARG A 186 -18.97 -11.69 32.60
CA ARG A 186 -19.96 -12.42 33.39
C ARG A 186 -20.46 -11.42 34.42
N HIS A 187 -21.68 -10.92 34.27
CA HIS A 187 -22.62 -10.74 35.39
C HIS A 187 -24.03 -10.42 34.89
N ALA A 188 -24.97 -11.15 35.48
CA ALA A 188 -26.40 -10.85 35.64
C ALA A 188 -27.31 -10.83 34.40
N ARG A 189 -28.14 -11.88 34.29
CA ARG A 189 -29.54 -11.81 34.78
C ARG A 189 -30.21 -13.18 34.78
N SER A 190 -30.39 -13.70 36.00
CA SER A 190 -31.48 -14.57 36.40
C SER A 190 -32.82 -13.88 36.15
N GLY A 191 -33.80 -14.62 35.60
CA GLY A 191 -35.17 -14.14 35.44
C GLY A 191 -36.05 -15.16 34.72
N GLN A 192 -36.49 -16.18 35.44
CA GLN A 192 -37.64 -17.01 35.07
C GLN A 192 -38.91 -16.16 34.97
N THR A 193 -39.76 -16.39 33.97
CA THR A 193 -41.14 -16.86 34.20
C THR A 193 -41.84 -17.24 32.88
N ALA A 194 -42.64 -18.30 32.99
CA ALA A 194 -43.36 -18.96 31.92
C ALA A 194 -44.70 -18.28 31.58
N GLY A 195 -45.14 -18.40 30.33
CA GLY A 195 -46.49 -18.04 29.88
C GLY A 195 -46.75 -18.55 28.47
N ARG A 196 -47.69 -19.51 28.36
CA ARG A 196 -47.95 -20.42 27.23
C ARG A 196 -48.89 -19.78 26.15
N PRO A 197 -49.34 -20.49 25.08
CA PRO A 197 -49.17 -20.07 23.69
C PRO A 197 -50.47 -19.62 22.98
N ARG A 198 -50.36 -18.97 21.82
CA ARG A 198 -51.42 -18.98 20.79
C ARG A 198 -50.89 -19.26 19.40
N ARG A 199 -51.74 -19.98 18.68
CA ARG A 199 -51.56 -20.79 17.48
C ARG A 199 -51.91 -19.99 16.22
N ILE A 200 -51.39 -20.46 15.08
CA ILE A 200 -51.97 -20.39 13.72
C ILE A 200 -51.87 -19.03 13.00
N ARG A 201 -51.10 -18.95 11.89
CA ARG A 201 -51.60 -19.19 10.51
C ARG A 201 -50.46 -19.20 9.48
N ARG A 202 -50.58 -20.14 8.53
CA ARG A 202 -49.80 -20.30 7.29
C ARG A 202 -50.05 -19.16 6.30
N ARG A 203 -49.04 -18.89 5.47
CA ARG A 203 -49.00 -18.58 4.01
C ARG A 203 -47.71 -17.75 3.81
N GLY A 204 -46.77 -18.08 2.95
CA GLY A 204 -46.86 -18.72 1.65
C GLY A 204 -46.33 -17.72 0.62
N ALA A 205 -45.04 -17.79 0.31
CA ALA A 205 -44.38 -17.24 -0.88
C ALA A 205 -42.94 -17.81 -0.82
N GLY A 206 -42.52 -18.73 -1.67
CA GLY A 206 -42.61 -18.65 -3.13
C GLY A 206 -41.25 -18.18 -3.63
N CYS A 207 -40.25 -19.04 -3.48
CA CYS A 207 -38.88 -18.84 -3.94
C CYS A 207 -38.67 -19.83 -5.08
N CYS A 208 -38.62 -19.29 -6.30
CA CYS A 208 -38.27 -19.88 -7.59
C CYS A 208 -38.58 -18.76 -8.61
N ASP A 209 -37.84 -18.46 -9.64
CA ASP A 209 -36.54 -18.91 -10.11
C ASP A 209 -36.27 -18.10 -11.40
N CYS A 210 -35.03 -18.15 -11.86
CA CYS A 210 -34.65 -18.12 -13.29
C CYS A 210 -34.39 -16.80 -14.04
N PHE A 211 -33.12 -16.75 -14.47
CA PHE A 211 -32.61 -16.44 -15.83
C PHE A 211 -32.49 -14.96 -16.24
N GLY A 212 -31.34 -14.48 -16.71
CA GLY A 212 -30.05 -15.06 -17.11
C GLY A 212 -29.07 -13.90 -17.38
N ALA A 213 -27.87 -14.03 -17.92
CA ALA A 213 -26.94 -15.12 -18.20
C ALA A 213 -25.67 -14.41 -18.70
N ALA A 214 -24.55 -14.47 -17.97
CA ALA A 214 -23.21 -14.22 -18.53
C ALA A 214 -22.14 -14.86 -17.64
N ARG A 215 -21.94 -16.16 -17.86
CA ARG A 215 -20.74 -16.95 -17.55
C ARG A 215 -19.58 -16.42 -18.42
N ARG A 216 -18.28 -16.49 -18.12
CA ARG A 216 -17.40 -17.15 -17.13
C ARG A 216 -16.04 -16.44 -17.33
N GLY A 217 -15.29 -16.05 -16.30
CA GLY A 217 -14.22 -16.90 -15.78
C GLY A 217 -13.21 -16.14 -14.92
N THR A 218 -12.83 -16.75 -13.80
CA THR A 218 -11.73 -16.45 -12.87
C THR A 218 -11.72 -15.10 -12.16
N CYS A 219 -12.63 -14.92 -11.19
CA CYS A 219 -12.39 -14.04 -10.05
C CYS A 219 -12.46 -14.91 -8.78
N GLY A 220 -11.31 -15.31 -8.28
CA GLY A 220 -11.23 -16.16 -7.09
C GLY A 220 -9.81 -16.25 -6.56
N ALA A 221 -9.62 -15.77 -5.33
CA ALA A 221 -8.50 -16.05 -4.41
C ALA A 221 -7.29 -15.09 -4.31
N ALA A 222 -7.35 -13.83 -4.78
CA ALA A 222 -6.24 -12.87 -4.55
C ALA A 222 -6.55 -11.68 -3.60
N ARG A 223 -7.80 -11.47 -3.15
CA ARG A 223 -8.17 -10.25 -2.37
C ARG A 223 -8.24 -10.43 -0.85
N ARG A 224 -7.44 -11.34 -0.26
CA ARG A 224 -7.38 -11.53 1.21
C ARG A 224 -5.97 -11.73 1.76
N ALA A 225 -4.96 -11.15 1.12
CA ALA A 225 -3.68 -10.92 1.77
C ALA A 225 -3.67 -9.49 2.31
N GLU A 226 -4.14 -9.39 3.55
CA GLU A 226 -3.70 -8.47 4.59
C GLU A 226 -3.36 -7.03 4.20
N CYS A 227 -4.17 -6.12 4.72
CA CYS A 227 -3.82 -4.76 5.05
C CYS A 227 -2.65 -4.77 6.06
N GLN A 228 -1.43 -5.09 5.62
CA GLN A 228 -0.23 -4.87 6.42
C GLN A 228 0.08 -3.38 6.35
N ILE A 229 -0.65 -2.64 7.19
CA ILE A 229 -0.23 -1.32 7.66
C ILE A 229 1.23 -1.45 8.06
N TRP A 230 2.05 -0.51 7.61
CA TRP A 230 3.43 -0.38 8.07
C TRP A 230 3.42 0.07 9.54
N THR A 231 2.99 -0.80 10.45
CA THR A 231 3.18 -0.64 11.88
C THR A 231 4.60 -1.06 12.19
N PHE A 232 5.34 -0.13 12.79
CA PHE A 232 6.68 -0.36 13.30
C PHE A 232 6.55 -0.54 14.81
N ASP A 233 7.08 -1.64 15.34
CA ASP A 233 7.31 -1.82 16.78
C ASP A 233 8.48 -0.95 17.26
#